data_AF-A0A8K1FSE5-F1
#
_entry.id   AF-A0A8K1FSE5-F1
#
_cell.length_a   1.000
_cell.length_b   1.000
_cell.length_c   1.000
_cell.angle_alpha   90.00
_cell.angle_beta   90.00
_cell.angle_gamma   90.00
#
_symmetry.space_group_name_H-M   'P 1'
#
loop_
_entity.id
_entity.type
_entity.pdbx_description
1 polymer ?
#
loop_
_entity_poly.entity_id
_entity_poly.type
_entity_poly.pdbx_seq_one_letter_code
_entity_poly.pdbx_strand_id
1 'polypeptide(L)' 'TVDLTWCVISDMEVIELNKRTSGQSFEVILKPPSFDGIPEFNASLPRRRDPSLEEIQKKLEAAEERRK' A
#
# COMPACT_ATOMS: atom_id res chain seq x y z
N THR A 1 -29.36 -17.39 19.25
CA THR A 1 -27.90 -17.59 19.28
C THR A 1 -27.44 -17.68 17.85
N VAL A 2 -26.61 -16.74 17.39
CA VAL A 2 -26.09 -16.79 16.02
C VAL A 2 -25.10 -17.94 15.95
N ASP A 3 -25.42 -18.94 15.15
CA ASP A 3 -24.64 -20.16 15.00
C ASP A 3 -23.41 -19.88 14.13
N LEU A 4 -22.24 -19.86 14.75
CA LEU A 4 -20.94 -19.58 14.12
C LEU A 4 -20.38 -20.79 13.35
N THR A 5 -21.13 -21.89 13.26
CA THR A 5 -20.67 -23.12 12.58
C THR A 5 -20.92 -23.14 11.06
N TRP A 6 -21.55 -22.12 10.47
CA TRP A 6 -21.91 -22.14 9.04
C TRP A 6 -20.78 -21.75 8.06
N CYS A 7 -19.62 -21.33 8.54
CA CYS A 7 -18.45 -21.23 7.70
C CYS A 7 -17.27 -21.75 8.51
N VAL A 8 -16.80 -22.93 8.14
CA VAL A 8 -15.49 -23.49 8.41
C VAL A 8 -14.48 -22.38 8.78
N ILE A 9 -14.31 -22.08 10.08
CA ILE A 9 -13.27 -21.16 10.60
C ILE A 9 -11.93 -21.92 10.60
N SER A 10 -11.64 -22.67 9.53
CA SER A 10 -10.36 -23.35 9.35
C SER A 10 -9.37 -22.48 8.60
N ASP A 11 -9.83 -21.38 7.99
CA ASP A 11 -9.00 -20.47 7.17
C ASP A 11 -8.74 -19.10 7.84
N MET A 12 -9.07 -18.92 9.12
CA MET A 12 -8.82 -17.67 9.86
C MET A 12 -7.50 -17.72 10.64
N GLU A 13 -6.53 -16.93 10.21
CA GLU A 13 -5.25 -16.69 10.89
C GLU A 13 -5.23 -15.28 11.50
N VAL A 14 -4.67 -15.15 12.71
CA VAL A 14 -4.52 -13.86 13.40
C VAL A 14 -3.06 -13.65 13.74
N ILE A 15 -2.47 -12.56 13.23
CA ILE A 15 -1.08 -12.16 13.49
C ILE A 15 -1.08 -10.94 14.40
N GLU A 16 -0.56 -11.09 15.62
CA GLU A 16 -0.44 -9.97 16.55
C GLU A 16 0.63 -8.97 16.07
N LEU A 17 0.31 -7.67 16.08
CA LEU A 17 1.25 -6.64 15.62
C LEU A 17 1.85 -5.86 16.79
N ASN A 18 1.03 -5.10 17.52
CA ASN A 18 1.51 -4.23 18.58
C ASN A 18 0.55 -4.23 19.76
N LYS A 19 1.12 -4.14 20.96
CA LYS A 19 0.38 -3.95 22.22
C LYS A 19 0.97 -2.76 22.96
N ARG A 20 0.11 -1.81 23.33
CA ARG A 20 0.46 -0.61 24.10
C ARG A 20 -0.58 -0.41 25.19
N THR A 21 -0.30 0.47 26.15
CA THR A 21 -1.22 0.76 27.26
C THR A 21 -2.58 1.25 26.78
N SER A 22 -2.62 1.91 25.63
CA SER A 22 -3.84 2.44 25.01
C SER A 22 -4.62 1.41 24.18
N GLY A 23 -4.07 0.22 23.92
CA GLY A 23 -4.73 -0.79 23.09
C GLY A 23 -3.79 -1.71 22.34
N GLN A 24 -4.38 -2.50 21.44
CA GLN A 24 -3.70 -3.57 20.72
C GLN A 24 -4.10 -3.53 19.25
N SER A 25 -3.20 -3.99 18.37
CA SER A 25 -3.43 -4.14 16.93
C SER A 25 -2.97 -5.50 16.45
N PHE A 26 -3.69 -6.05 15.48
CA PHE A 26 -3.45 -7.35 14.87
C PHE A 26 -3.95 -7.35 13.43
N GLU A 27 -3.43 -8.28 12.62
CA GLU A 27 -3.89 -8.56 11.28
C GLU A 27 -4.72 -9.85 11.28
N VAL A 28 -5.83 -9.87 10.54
CA VAL A 28 -6.69 -11.05 10.39
C VAL A 28 -6.67 -11.44 8.92
N ILE A 29 -6.22 -12.66 8.66
CA ILE A 29 -6.14 -13.26 7.33
C ILE A 29 -7.22 -14.34 7.27
N LEU A 30 -8.25 -14.13 6.46
CA LEU A 30 -9.33 -15.10 6.26
C LEU A 30 -9.06 -16.06 5.09
N LYS A 31 -8.07 -15.72 4.27
CA LYS A 31 -7.60 -16.51 3.15
C LYS A 31 -6.15 -16.08 2.87
N PRO A 32 -5.19 -17.02 2.83
CA PRO A 32 -3.82 -16.67 2.50
C PRO A 32 -3.75 -16.07 1.08
N PRO A 33 -2.78 -15.18 0.82
CA PRO A 33 -2.58 -14.68 -0.53
C PRO A 33 -2.43 -15.85 -1.49
N SER A 34 -3.14 -15.82 -2.62
CA SER A 34 -3.10 -16.91 -3.61
C SER A 34 -1.77 -16.97 -4.39
N PHE A 35 -0.86 -16.04 -4.09
CA PHE A 35 0.46 -15.90 -4.67
C PHE A 35 1.41 -15.53 -3.53
N ASP A 36 2.41 -16.37 -3.26
CA ASP A 36 3.44 -16.13 -2.23
C ASP A 36 4.44 -15.03 -2.60
N GLY A 37 4.33 -14.46 -3.80
CA GLY A 37 5.18 -13.38 -4.24
C GLY A 37 4.64 -12.01 -3.84
N ILE A 38 5.58 -11.09 -3.59
CA ILE A 38 5.32 -9.65 -3.55
C ILE A 38 4.47 -9.31 -4.79
N PRO A 39 3.42 -8.48 -4.68
CA PRO A 39 2.72 -8.00 -5.87
C PRO A 39 3.76 -7.53 -6.88
N GLU A 40 3.80 -8.12 -8.08
CA GLU A 40 4.49 -7.54 -9.23
C GLU A 40 3.71 -6.30 -9.67
N PHE A 41 3.49 -5.36 -8.73
CA PHE A 41 3.24 -4.00 -9.08
C PHE A 41 4.46 -3.60 -9.87
N ASN A 42 4.28 -3.43 -11.18
CA ASN A 42 5.30 -3.10 -12.16
C ASN A 42 6.31 -2.08 -11.61
N ALA A 43 7.32 -2.59 -10.88
CA ALA A 43 8.46 -1.83 -10.40
C ALA A 43 9.39 -1.48 -11.58
N SER A 44 9.01 -1.90 -12.79
CA SER A 44 9.59 -1.48 -14.06
C SER A 44 9.44 0.00 -14.34
N LEU A 45 8.53 0.71 -13.65
CA LEU A 45 8.67 2.15 -13.54
C LEU A 45 9.73 2.41 -12.47
N PRO A 46 10.98 2.78 -12.83
CA PRO A 46 11.92 3.27 -11.84
C PRO A 46 11.20 4.38 -11.08
N ARG A 47 11.23 4.31 -9.74
CA ARG A 47 10.67 5.35 -8.87
C ARG A 47 11.10 6.69 -9.47
N ARG A 48 10.15 7.42 -10.08
CA ARG A 48 10.53 8.64 -10.80
C ARG A 48 11.15 9.54 -9.75
N ARG A 49 12.38 9.97 -10.02
CA ARG A 49 13.00 10.98 -9.16
C ARG A 49 12.07 12.17 -9.13
N ASP A 50 11.73 12.60 -7.94
CA ASP A 50 11.01 13.85 -7.75
C ASP A 50 11.84 14.97 -8.42
N PRO A 51 11.24 15.81 -9.27
CA PRO A 51 11.97 16.86 -9.95
C PRO A 51 12.54 17.84 -8.93
N SER A 52 13.76 18.31 -9.18
CA SER A 52 14.37 19.38 -8.40
C SER A 52 13.66 20.72 -8.60
N LEU A 53 13.84 21.66 -7.66
CA LEU A 53 13.29 23.00 -7.77
C LEU A 53 13.72 23.71 -9.07
N GLU A 54 14.97 23.53 -9.48
CA GLU A 54 15.54 24.10 -10.71
C GLU A 54 14.85 23.55 -11.97
N GLU A 55 14.62 22.23 -12.04
CA GLU A 55 13.91 21.60 -13.16
C GLU A 55 12.45 22.06 -13.26
N ILE A 56 11.80 22.31 -12.12
CA ILE A 56 10.45 22.87 -12.05
C ILE A 56 10.45 24.31 -12.59
N GLN A 57 11.37 25.15 -12.12
CA GLN A 57 11.50 26.54 -12.57
C GLN A 57 11.77 26.64 -14.07
N LYS A 58 12.71 25.85 -14.59
CA LYS A 58 13.04 25.80 -16.02
C LYS A 58 11.84 25.41 -16.89
N LYS A 59 11.03 24.44 -16.43
CA LYS A 59 9.80 24.05 -17.14
C LYS A 59 8.74 25.15 -17.11
N LEU A 60 8.64 25.89 -16.01
CA LEU A 60 7.71 27.01 -15.86
C LEU A 60 8.10 28.18 -16.80
N GLU A 61 9.38 28.56 -16.81
CA GLU A 61 9.90 29.61 -17.69
C GLU A 61 9.73 29.26 -19.18
N ALA A 62 10.04 28.02 -19.56
CA ALA A 62 9.83 27.55 -20.93
C ALA A 62 8.35 27.58 -21.36
N ALA A 63 7.42 27.39 -20.42
CA ALA A 63 5.98 27.53 -20.69
C ALA A 63 5.56 29.00 -20.80
N GLU A 64 6.18 29.90 -20.03
CA GLU A 64 5.96 31.35 -20.12
C GLU A 64 6.44 31.91 -21.46
N GLU A 65 7.64 31.53 -21.92
CA GLU A 65 8.17 31.98 -23.21
C GLU A 65 7.29 31.58 -24.39
N ARG A 66 6.64 30.40 -24.33
CA ARG A 66 5.69 29.98 -25.37
C ARG A 66 4.38 30.76 -25.36
N ARG A 67 4.06 31.48 -24.28
CA ARG A 67 2.87 32.33 -24.17
C ARG A 67 3.11 33.75 -24.70
N LYS A 68 4.36 34.19 -24.77
CA LYS A 68 4.76 35.48 -25.34
C LYS A 68 4.68 35.44 -26.86
#